data_AF-A0A195DYA3-F1
#
_entry.id   AF-A0A195DYA3-F1
#
_cell.length_a   1.000
_cell.length_b   1.000
_cell.length_c   1.000
_cell.angle_alpha   90.00
_cell.angle_beta   90.00
_cell.angle_gamma   90.00
#
_symmetry.space_group_name_H-M   'P 1'
#
loop_
_entity.id
_entity.type
_entity.pdbx_description
1 polymer ?
#
loop_
_entity_poly.entity_id
_entity_poly.type
_entity_poly.pdbx_seq_one_letter_code
_entity_poly.pdbx_strand_id
1 'polypeptide(L)'
;MEDHWIESLKTKFVNTDMSTLKELLLSKVEKLDEIKKDQNQRFNEDETKIKELTSNLAAMKETLHTESQTLESKNNKLSEEKNYLEELEAENKKLLQEIKQLEGKRTNLKTIKPNLQDQQLLEQGRRERQKWFLSLLCGTCLIYATRTSVPLLIPVVSQEKNWSKSDSGIILSSFFWGYTLTQVASGYISDKIGGQRVLWISALGWSATTFFMPEIIEFFSGDGTSVLLVAAVRMINGAFQGMHFPSMISLISQRLHEAERASFFSLLTSGSALGTLLTGSLGSYLLENYNWMTVFRALGGMSLAWTALLSYHTLPFKEKTASIKSTTDYTLPWSKLLSQPPFWSCVIGHACQNNCFFVLLSWMPTYFHDTFPEIRGWIVNMVPWLSMLPCTFLGKALSEEIIKAGYSVTVTRKTIQTICFVIEIGSLLFLAKVESFENAILCLALIIGGSGFHNNAIAVNPSDLAPKHSGSVFGLMNTVGAIPGFLGVYFSGHILHVTHSWPAVFLFIAVINVLGCIMYLLFGSGQAII
;
A
#
# COMPACT_ATOMS: atom_id res chain seq x y z
N MET A 1 87.70 35.99 -70.60
CA MET A 1 87.54 37.43 -70.92
C MET A 1 86.45 37.95 -70.00
N GLU A 2 86.83 38.42 -68.82
CA GLU A 2 85.93 39.15 -67.91
C GLU A 2 86.62 40.26 -67.11
N ASP A 3 87.93 40.51 -67.27
CA ASP A 3 88.66 41.43 -66.35
C ASP A 3 88.90 42.87 -66.83
N HIS A 4 88.41 43.34 -67.98
CA HIS A 4 88.84 44.66 -68.50
C HIS A 4 87.90 45.88 -68.25
N TRP A 5 86.67 45.70 -67.75
CA TRP A 5 85.67 46.78 -67.69
C TRP A 5 85.83 47.75 -66.50
N ILE A 6 86.48 47.32 -65.42
CA ILE A 6 86.46 48.05 -64.14
C ILE A 6 87.36 49.30 -64.14
N GLU A 7 88.38 49.37 -64.99
CA GLU A 7 89.37 50.46 -64.91
C GLU A 7 88.91 51.80 -65.52
N SER A 8 87.88 51.81 -66.38
CA SER A 8 87.52 52.99 -67.17
C SER A 8 86.65 54.04 -66.44
N LEU A 9 85.88 53.66 -65.42
CA LEU A 9 84.79 54.51 -64.91
C LEU A 9 85.18 55.53 -63.83
N LYS A 10 86.37 55.46 -63.22
CA LYS A 10 86.70 56.32 -62.08
C LYS A 10 87.04 57.78 -62.42
N THR A 11 87.30 58.11 -63.67
CA THR A 11 87.93 59.41 -64.01
C THR A 11 86.98 60.57 -64.29
N LYS A 12 85.64 60.40 -64.31
CA LYS A 12 84.77 61.37 -65.03
C LYS A 12 83.77 62.26 -64.25
N PHE A 13 83.81 62.38 -62.92
CA PHE A 13 82.82 63.21 -62.20
C PHE A 13 83.44 64.20 -61.18
N VAL A 14 83.67 65.47 -61.56
CA VAL A 14 83.89 66.62 -60.62
C VAL A 14 83.46 67.97 -61.25
N ASN A 15 82.37 68.61 -60.76
CA ASN A 15 82.16 70.06 -60.52
C ASN A 15 80.66 70.46 -60.35
N THR A 16 80.19 70.83 -59.14
CA THR A 16 78.89 71.51 -58.86
C THR A 16 78.94 72.29 -57.52
N ASP A 17 78.30 73.48 -57.44
CA ASP A 17 78.38 74.50 -56.35
C ASP A 17 77.39 74.28 -55.16
N MET A 18 77.72 74.79 -53.96
CA MET A 18 77.41 74.15 -52.66
C MET A 18 76.20 74.69 -51.86
N SER A 19 75.71 75.92 -52.07
CA SER A 19 74.68 76.55 -51.19
C SER A 19 73.24 76.15 -51.53
N THR A 20 72.86 76.13 -52.81
CA THR A 20 71.56 75.64 -53.30
C THR A 20 71.37 74.16 -53.01
N LEU A 21 72.47 73.41 -53.03
CA LEU A 21 72.50 71.99 -52.67
C LEU A 21 72.06 71.77 -51.21
N LYS A 22 72.34 72.72 -50.31
CA LYS A 22 72.12 72.59 -48.86
C LYS A 22 70.67 72.82 -48.44
N GLU A 23 69.98 73.83 -48.98
CA GLU A 23 68.54 74.06 -48.71
C GLU A 23 67.65 72.96 -49.31
N LEU A 24 67.98 72.52 -50.54
CA LEU A 24 67.28 71.42 -51.20
C LEU A 24 67.51 70.09 -50.47
N LEU A 25 68.70 69.90 -49.88
CA LEU A 25 69.00 68.79 -48.98
C LEU A 25 68.15 68.86 -47.70
N LEU A 26 68.08 70.01 -47.02
CA LEU A 26 67.30 70.15 -45.78
C LEU A 26 65.80 69.91 -46.00
N SER A 27 65.20 70.48 -47.04
CA SER A 27 63.79 70.23 -47.37
C SER A 27 63.52 68.77 -47.78
N LYS A 28 64.46 68.13 -48.49
CA LYS A 28 64.36 66.70 -48.81
C LYS A 28 64.53 65.82 -47.58
N VAL A 29 65.39 66.20 -46.63
CA VAL A 29 65.60 65.48 -45.37
C VAL A 29 64.35 65.56 -44.50
N GLU A 30 63.72 66.72 -44.36
CA GLU A 30 62.46 66.84 -43.61
C GLU A 30 61.32 66.02 -44.23
N LYS A 31 61.15 66.05 -45.55
CA LYS A 31 60.17 65.18 -46.25
C LYS A 31 60.50 63.70 -46.09
N LEU A 32 61.78 63.34 -46.12
CA LEU A 32 62.22 61.96 -45.89
C LEU A 32 61.91 61.52 -44.46
N ASP A 33 62.09 62.39 -43.47
CA ASP A 33 61.79 62.10 -42.06
C ASP A 33 60.28 61.96 -41.81
N GLU A 34 59.44 62.79 -42.44
CA GLU A 34 57.97 62.61 -42.40
C GLU A 34 57.54 61.29 -43.03
N ILE A 35 58.04 60.96 -44.23
CA ILE A 35 57.74 59.68 -44.90
C ILE A 35 58.19 58.50 -44.04
N LYS A 36 59.37 58.60 -43.41
CA LYS A 36 59.93 57.54 -42.57
C LYS A 36 59.12 57.37 -41.28
N LYS A 37 58.59 58.46 -40.72
CA LYS A 37 57.70 58.43 -39.56
C LYS A 37 56.36 57.77 -39.88
N ASP A 38 55.75 58.14 -41.01
CA ASP A 38 54.47 57.57 -41.47
C ASP A 38 54.61 56.08 -41.85
N GLN A 39 55.74 55.71 -42.47
CA GLN A 39 56.08 54.30 -42.73
C GLN A 39 56.31 53.50 -41.45
N ASN A 40 57.03 54.04 -40.46
CA ASN A 40 57.21 53.37 -39.17
C ASN A 40 55.89 53.21 -38.40
N GLN A 41 54.98 54.17 -38.51
CA GLN A 41 53.67 54.08 -37.87
C GLN A 41 52.80 53.00 -38.51
N ARG A 42 52.75 52.94 -39.86
CA ARG A 42 52.08 51.83 -40.58
C ARG A 42 52.69 50.48 -40.25
N PHE A 43 54.03 50.39 -40.19
CA PHE A 43 54.72 49.15 -39.86
C PHE A 43 54.37 48.66 -38.44
N ASN A 44 54.28 49.57 -37.45
CA ASN A 44 53.84 49.23 -36.10
C ASN A 44 52.37 48.80 -36.05
N GLU A 45 51.48 49.44 -36.81
CA GLU A 45 50.07 49.03 -36.90
C GLU A 45 49.92 47.64 -37.54
N ASP A 46 50.67 47.37 -38.60
CA ASP A 46 50.70 46.07 -39.27
C ASP A 46 51.32 44.99 -38.36
N GLU A 47 52.39 45.29 -37.62
CA GLU A 47 52.97 44.37 -36.63
C GLU A 47 51.98 44.04 -35.50
N THR A 48 51.19 45.03 -35.07
CA THR A 48 50.15 44.84 -34.05
C THR A 48 49.02 43.95 -34.57
N LYS A 49 48.53 44.18 -35.80
CA LYS A 49 47.54 43.32 -36.46
C LYS A 49 48.05 41.90 -36.69
N ILE A 50 49.32 41.74 -37.07
CA ILE A 50 49.93 40.41 -37.25
C ILE A 50 49.98 39.67 -35.92
N LYS A 51 50.36 40.35 -34.82
CA LYS A 51 50.34 39.73 -33.47
C LYS A 51 48.93 39.32 -33.06
N GLU A 52 47.94 40.17 -33.29
CA GLU A 52 46.53 39.88 -32.98
C GLU A 52 46.00 38.70 -33.80
N LEU A 53 46.25 38.68 -35.12
CA LEU A 53 45.87 37.57 -35.99
C LEU A 53 46.58 36.27 -35.61
N THR A 54 47.86 36.34 -35.23
CA THR A 54 48.62 35.15 -34.79
C THR A 54 48.05 34.60 -33.47
N SER A 55 47.66 35.49 -32.55
CA SER A 55 46.99 35.11 -31.29
C SER A 55 45.63 34.46 -31.54
N ASN A 56 44.81 35.06 -32.42
CA ASN A 56 43.51 34.51 -32.78
C ASN A 56 43.64 33.15 -33.49
N LEU A 57 44.64 32.99 -34.36
CA LEU A 57 44.91 31.73 -35.05
C LEU A 57 45.41 30.64 -34.09
N ALA A 58 46.19 31.01 -33.07
CA ALA A 58 46.59 30.10 -32.00
C ALA A 58 45.38 29.65 -31.16
N ALA A 59 44.52 30.57 -30.74
CA ALA A 59 43.29 30.27 -30.00
C ALA A 59 42.34 29.38 -30.82
N MET A 60 42.18 29.65 -32.12
CA MET A 60 41.34 28.85 -33.00
C MET A 60 41.88 27.43 -33.19
N LYS A 61 43.21 27.27 -33.24
CA LYS A 61 43.87 25.96 -33.32
C LYS A 61 43.68 25.15 -32.03
N GLU A 62 43.71 25.80 -30.88
CA GLU A 62 43.47 25.16 -29.58
C GLU A 62 42.01 24.71 -29.45
N THR A 63 41.04 25.56 -29.83
CA THR A 63 39.62 25.18 -29.88
C THR A 63 39.39 24.00 -30.80
N LEU A 64 39.96 24.02 -32.01
CA LEU A 64 39.81 22.93 -32.98
C LEU A 64 40.41 21.61 -32.46
N HIS A 65 41.54 21.67 -31.74
CA HIS A 65 42.13 20.50 -31.12
C HIS A 65 41.23 19.91 -30.02
N THR A 66 40.63 20.78 -29.20
CA THR A 66 39.73 20.39 -28.11
C THR A 66 38.44 19.75 -28.65
N GLU A 67 37.86 20.33 -29.71
CA GLU A 67 36.70 19.76 -30.40
C GLU A 67 37.02 18.41 -31.04
N SER A 68 38.19 18.27 -31.67
CA SER A 68 38.65 17.00 -32.24
C SER A 68 38.74 15.89 -31.18
N GLN A 69 39.35 16.17 -30.03
CA GLN A 69 39.43 15.21 -28.92
C GLN A 69 38.05 14.84 -28.36
N THR A 70 37.14 15.82 -28.29
CA THR A 70 35.76 15.59 -27.83
C THR A 70 34.99 14.69 -28.80
N LEU A 71 35.16 14.91 -30.11
CA LEU A 71 34.54 14.07 -31.14
C LEU A 71 35.10 12.64 -31.11
N GLU A 72 36.40 12.50 -30.93
CA GLU A 72 37.04 11.18 -30.82
C GLU A 72 36.54 10.40 -29.59
N SER A 73 36.40 11.08 -28.44
CA SER A 73 35.79 10.50 -27.24
C SER A 73 34.33 10.07 -27.46
N LYS A 74 33.52 10.92 -28.12
CA LYS A 74 32.14 10.58 -28.47
C LYS A 74 32.06 9.40 -29.43
N ASN A 75 32.95 9.33 -30.42
CA ASN A 75 32.99 8.24 -31.39
C ASN A 75 33.34 6.90 -30.73
N ASN A 76 34.28 6.91 -29.77
CA ASN A 76 34.61 5.72 -28.99
C ASN A 76 33.41 5.23 -28.16
N LYS A 77 32.70 6.14 -27.47
CA LYS A 77 31.47 5.79 -26.74
C LYS A 77 30.38 5.22 -27.66
N LEU A 78 30.21 5.82 -28.84
CA LEU A 78 29.22 5.34 -29.81
C LEU A 78 29.57 3.93 -30.31
N SER A 79 30.86 3.63 -30.46
CA SER A 79 31.33 2.29 -30.83
C SER A 79 31.08 1.27 -29.72
N GLU A 80 31.25 1.64 -28.45
CA GLU A 80 30.93 0.78 -27.31
C GLU A 80 29.42 0.49 -27.24
N GLU A 81 28.58 1.53 -27.38
CA GLU A 81 27.11 1.37 -27.43
C GLU A 81 26.68 0.49 -28.60
N LYS A 82 27.31 0.62 -29.76
CA LYS A 82 27.03 -0.23 -30.93
C LYS A 82 27.35 -1.69 -30.65
N ASN A 83 28.51 -2.00 -30.05
CA ASN A 83 28.87 -3.37 -29.69
C ASN A 83 27.88 -3.97 -28.68
N TYR A 84 27.45 -3.18 -27.69
CA TYR A 84 26.44 -3.60 -26.72
C TYR A 84 25.08 -3.89 -27.39
N LEU A 85 24.70 -3.08 -28.39
CA LEU A 85 23.48 -3.29 -29.18
C LEU A 85 23.55 -4.61 -29.99
N GLU A 86 24.70 -4.92 -30.57
CA GLU A 86 24.92 -6.17 -31.29
C GLU A 86 24.84 -7.40 -30.36
N GLU A 87 25.36 -7.30 -29.13
CA GLU A 87 25.20 -8.35 -28.09
C GLU A 87 23.72 -8.55 -27.71
N LEU A 88 22.98 -7.46 -27.48
CA LEU A 88 21.55 -7.49 -27.18
C LEU A 88 20.73 -8.10 -28.33
N GLU A 89 21.05 -7.77 -29.58
CA GLU A 89 20.40 -8.38 -30.75
C GLU A 89 20.66 -9.88 -30.84
N ALA A 90 21.88 -10.33 -30.51
CA ALA A 90 22.23 -11.74 -30.48
C ALA A 90 21.48 -12.50 -29.38
N GLU A 91 21.37 -11.91 -28.18
CA GLU A 91 20.62 -12.48 -27.06
C GLU A 91 19.11 -12.54 -27.37
N ASN A 92 18.56 -11.49 -27.97
CA ASN A 92 17.15 -11.45 -28.38
C ASN A 92 16.83 -12.52 -29.44
N LYS A 93 17.72 -12.74 -30.43
CA LYS A 93 17.58 -13.85 -31.39
C LYS A 93 17.58 -15.21 -30.70
N LYS A 94 18.44 -15.42 -29.71
CA LYS A 94 18.51 -16.67 -28.94
C LYS A 94 17.21 -16.91 -28.16
N LEU A 95 16.68 -15.89 -27.49
CA LEU A 95 15.41 -15.96 -26.76
C LEU A 95 14.22 -16.25 -27.70
N LEU A 96 14.16 -15.60 -28.87
CA LEU A 96 13.14 -15.87 -29.89
C LEU A 96 13.17 -17.33 -30.35
N GLN A 97 14.36 -17.91 -30.51
CA GLN A 97 14.51 -19.30 -30.89
C GLN A 97 14.05 -20.27 -29.79
N GLU A 98 14.32 -19.93 -28.53
CA GLU A 98 13.85 -20.69 -27.37
C GLU A 98 12.32 -20.63 -27.22
N ILE A 99 11.72 -19.45 -27.39
CA ILE A 99 10.25 -19.27 -27.43
C ILE A 99 9.65 -20.15 -28.52
N LYS A 100 10.22 -20.15 -29.73
CA LYS A 100 9.72 -20.98 -30.84
C LYS A 100 9.82 -22.47 -30.54
N GLN A 101 10.89 -22.93 -29.88
CA GLN A 101 11.00 -24.32 -29.41
C GLN A 101 9.95 -24.65 -28.35
N LEU A 102 9.71 -23.75 -27.39
CA LEU A 102 8.71 -23.92 -26.34
C LEU A 102 7.29 -23.93 -26.91
N GLU A 103 7.00 -23.11 -27.91
CA GLU A 103 5.73 -23.15 -28.64
C GLU A 103 5.54 -24.46 -29.41
N GLY A 104 6.59 -24.99 -30.04
CA GLY A 104 6.58 -26.32 -30.66
C GLY A 104 6.27 -27.42 -29.63
N LYS A 105 6.96 -27.41 -28.48
CA LYS A 105 6.69 -28.34 -27.37
C LYS A 105 5.26 -28.20 -26.84
N ARG A 106 4.76 -26.97 -26.68
CA ARG A 106 3.38 -26.69 -26.26
C ARG A 106 2.35 -27.21 -27.25
N THR A 107 2.62 -27.07 -28.56
CA THR A 107 1.73 -27.55 -29.62
C THR A 107 1.69 -29.07 -29.63
N ASN A 108 2.84 -29.73 -29.49
CA ASN A 108 2.93 -31.18 -29.33
C ASN A 108 2.17 -31.66 -28.09
N LEU A 109 2.33 -30.99 -26.95
CA LEU A 109 1.59 -31.28 -25.71
C LEU A 109 0.07 -31.12 -25.88
N LYS A 110 -0.39 -30.15 -26.69
CA LYS A 110 -1.82 -29.97 -27.00
C LYS A 110 -2.38 -31.08 -27.90
N THR A 111 -1.55 -31.66 -28.77
CA THR A 111 -1.96 -32.78 -29.65
C THR A 111 -1.97 -34.14 -28.96
N ILE A 112 -1.28 -34.26 -27.81
CA ILE A 112 -1.36 -35.45 -26.97
C ILE A 112 -2.79 -35.49 -26.38
N LYS A 113 -3.55 -36.54 -26.70
CA LYS A 113 -4.85 -36.77 -26.06
C LYS A 113 -4.61 -36.84 -24.55
N PRO A 114 -5.24 -35.97 -23.74
CA PRO A 114 -5.11 -36.03 -22.30
C PRO A 114 -5.56 -37.42 -21.85
N ASN A 115 -4.76 -38.05 -20.99
CA ASN A 115 -5.14 -39.28 -20.34
C ASN A 115 -6.45 -39.02 -19.60
N LEU A 116 -7.51 -39.77 -19.95
CA LEU A 116 -8.86 -39.59 -19.42
C LEU A 116 -8.85 -39.63 -17.88
N GLN A 117 -7.95 -40.44 -17.31
CA GLN A 117 -7.79 -40.62 -15.87
C GLN A 117 -7.15 -39.41 -15.19
N ASP A 118 -6.13 -38.80 -15.80
CA ASP A 118 -5.51 -37.57 -15.28
C ASP A 118 -6.47 -36.39 -15.38
N GLN A 119 -7.28 -36.34 -16.44
CA GLN A 119 -8.30 -35.31 -16.61
C GLN A 119 -9.43 -35.44 -15.57
N GLN A 120 -9.87 -36.67 -15.27
CA GLN A 120 -10.82 -36.95 -14.19
C GLN A 120 -10.25 -36.56 -12.80
N LEU A 121 -8.98 -36.88 -12.53
CA LEU A 121 -8.31 -36.49 -11.29
C LEU A 121 -8.18 -34.97 -11.15
N LEU A 122 -7.85 -34.26 -12.23
CA LEU A 122 -7.79 -32.79 -12.26
C LEU A 122 -9.17 -32.17 -12.04
N GLU A 123 -10.22 -32.69 -12.67
CA GLU A 123 -11.60 -32.23 -12.46
C GLU A 123 -12.07 -32.48 -11.03
N GLN A 124 -11.75 -33.65 -10.45
CA GLN A 124 -12.04 -33.95 -9.06
C GLN A 124 -11.32 -32.98 -8.12
N GLY A 125 -10.02 -32.74 -8.33
CA GLY A 125 -9.26 -31.75 -7.57
C GLY A 125 -9.80 -30.33 -7.68
N ARG A 126 -10.26 -29.91 -8.87
CA ARG A 126 -10.91 -28.61 -9.09
C ARG A 126 -12.24 -28.49 -8.33
N ARG A 127 -13.09 -29.52 -8.39
CA ARG A 127 -14.37 -29.55 -7.67
C ARG A 127 -14.16 -29.47 -6.16
N GLU A 128 -13.19 -30.21 -5.62
CA GLU A 128 -12.85 -30.15 -4.19
C GLU A 128 -12.31 -28.76 -3.79
N ARG A 129 -11.44 -28.15 -4.61
CA ARG A 129 -10.96 -26.78 -4.38
C ARG A 129 -12.10 -25.77 -4.37
N GLN A 130 -13.07 -25.88 -5.28
CA GLN A 130 -14.25 -25.00 -5.34
C GLN A 130 -15.15 -25.16 -4.12
N LYS A 131 -15.45 -26.39 -3.70
CA LYS A 131 -16.23 -26.66 -2.48
C LYS A 131 -15.56 -26.04 -1.25
N TRP A 132 -14.25 -26.21 -1.14
CA TRP A 132 -13.47 -25.69 -0.02
C TRP A 132 -13.45 -24.16 -0.01
N PHE A 133 -13.24 -23.55 -1.18
CA PHE A 133 -13.31 -22.10 -1.35
C PHE A 133 -14.65 -21.52 -0.92
N LEU A 134 -15.76 -22.05 -1.47
CA LEU A 134 -17.11 -21.57 -1.16
C LEU A 134 -17.46 -21.75 0.32
N SER A 135 -17.07 -22.88 0.90
CA SER A 135 -17.31 -23.15 2.32
C SER A 135 -16.54 -22.18 3.22
N LEU A 136 -15.26 -21.93 2.95
CA LEU A 136 -14.47 -20.96 3.72
C LEU A 136 -14.92 -19.51 3.52
N LEU A 137 -15.33 -19.15 2.30
CA LEU A 137 -15.89 -17.83 2.01
C LEU A 137 -17.18 -17.61 2.81
N CYS A 138 -18.05 -18.63 2.86
CA CYS A 138 -19.25 -18.64 3.67
C CYS A 138 -18.91 -18.51 5.17
N GLY A 139 -17.91 -19.25 5.66
CA GLY A 139 -17.43 -19.12 7.04
C GLY A 139 -16.94 -17.70 7.37
N THR A 140 -16.18 -17.08 6.45
CA THR A 140 -15.68 -15.70 6.60
C THR A 140 -16.82 -14.67 6.58
N CYS A 141 -17.88 -14.94 5.82
CA CYS A 141 -19.11 -14.15 5.83
C CYS A 141 -19.82 -14.26 7.19
N LEU A 142 -20.06 -15.48 7.67
CA LEU A 142 -20.82 -15.71 8.90
C LEU A 142 -20.09 -15.22 10.17
N ILE A 143 -18.76 -15.34 10.24
CA ILE A 143 -17.98 -14.80 11.36
C ILE A 143 -18.07 -13.27 11.44
N TYR A 144 -18.09 -12.57 10.30
CA TYR A 144 -18.29 -11.13 10.29
C TYR A 144 -19.74 -10.75 10.59
N ALA A 145 -20.70 -11.53 10.10
CA ALA A 145 -22.10 -11.28 10.40
C ALA A 145 -22.38 -11.36 11.92
N THR A 146 -21.82 -12.37 12.59
CA THR A 146 -21.93 -12.51 14.05
C THR A 146 -21.05 -11.54 14.83
N ARG A 147 -19.97 -11.01 14.23
CA ARG A 147 -19.17 -9.94 14.84
C ARG A 147 -19.96 -8.64 14.92
N THR A 148 -20.67 -8.29 13.85
CA THR A 148 -21.43 -7.04 13.72
C THR A 148 -22.83 -7.13 14.31
N SER A 149 -23.31 -8.32 14.68
CA SER A 149 -24.63 -8.48 15.30
C SER A 149 -24.74 -7.76 16.65
N VAL A 150 -23.69 -7.78 17.48
CA VAL A 150 -23.71 -7.07 18.76
C VAL A 150 -23.80 -5.55 18.55
N PRO A 151 -22.92 -4.90 17.77
CA PRO A 151 -23.09 -3.48 17.40
C PRO A 151 -24.49 -3.10 16.91
N LEU A 152 -25.08 -3.92 16.02
CA LEU A 152 -26.43 -3.71 15.50
C LEU A 152 -27.48 -3.69 16.64
N LEU A 153 -27.33 -4.57 17.62
CA LEU A 153 -28.35 -4.83 18.63
C LEU A 153 -28.16 -4.04 19.93
N ILE A 154 -26.96 -3.53 20.22
CA ILE A 154 -26.67 -2.72 21.41
C ILE A 154 -27.63 -1.56 21.63
N PRO A 155 -28.05 -0.77 20.61
CA PRO A 155 -28.98 0.35 20.84
C PRO A 155 -30.30 -0.09 21.50
N VAL A 156 -30.86 -1.21 21.03
CA VAL A 156 -32.13 -1.77 21.53
C VAL A 156 -31.92 -2.49 22.86
N VAL A 157 -30.90 -3.33 22.96
CA VAL A 157 -30.62 -4.13 24.17
C VAL A 157 -30.24 -3.22 25.35
N SER A 158 -29.44 -2.18 25.11
CA SER A 158 -29.04 -1.25 26.18
C SER A 158 -30.24 -0.47 26.73
N GLN A 159 -31.20 -0.11 25.88
CA GLN A 159 -32.44 0.52 26.32
C GLN A 159 -33.31 -0.44 27.14
N GLU A 160 -33.48 -1.69 26.69
CA GLU A 160 -34.27 -2.69 27.40
C GLU A 160 -33.66 -3.06 28.77
N LYS A 161 -32.34 -3.13 28.85
CA LYS A 161 -31.60 -3.53 30.07
C LYS A 161 -31.09 -2.34 30.89
N ASN A 162 -31.48 -1.11 30.56
CA ASN A 162 -31.04 0.12 31.22
C ASN A 162 -29.50 0.24 31.35
N TRP A 163 -28.76 -0.21 30.34
CA TRP A 163 -27.30 -0.12 30.32
C TRP A 163 -26.86 1.30 29.97
N SER A 164 -25.86 1.81 30.70
CA SER A 164 -25.24 3.08 30.35
C SER A 164 -24.46 2.97 29.03
N LYS A 165 -24.11 4.11 28.43
CA LYS A 165 -23.18 4.13 27.29
C LYS A 165 -21.79 3.62 27.68
N SER A 166 -21.40 3.77 28.95
CA SER A 166 -20.16 3.17 29.47
C SER A 166 -20.25 1.63 29.48
N ASP A 167 -21.36 1.07 29.95
CA ASP A 167 -21.61 -0.39 29.95
C ASP A 167 -21.61 -0.96 28.53
N SER A 168 -22.28 -0.27 27.61
CA SER A 168 -22.28 -0.62 26.18
C SER A 168 -20.86 -0.61 25.60
N GLY A 169 -20.03 0.36 25.99
CA GLY A 169 -18.63 0.44 25.59
C GLY A 169 -17.78 -0.70 26.15
N ILE A 170 -18.02 -1.13 27.40
CA ILE A 170 -17.36 -2.30 27.99
C ILE A 170 -17.72 -3.57 27.19
N ILE A 171 -19.01 -3.79 26.91
CA ILE A 171 -19.45 -4.96 26.14
C ILE A 171 -18.86 -4.95 24.73
N LEU A 172 -18.97 -3.84 24.00
CA LEU A 172 -18.48 -3.75 22.62
C LEU A 172 -16.96 -3.96 22.54
N SER A 173 -16.21 -3.32 23.43
CA SER A 173 -14.73 -3.39 23.44
C SER A 173 -14.18 -4.73 23.92
N SER A 174 -14.88 -5.44 24.82
CA SER A 174 -14.45 -6.73 25.40
C SER A 174 -14.15 -7.81 24.36
N PHE A 175 -14.83 -7.75 23.20
CA PHE A 175 -14.54 -8.62 22.05
C PHE A 175 -13.08 -8.56 21.61
N PHE A 176 -12.52 -7.36 21.52
CA PHE A 176 -11.18 -7.14 20.98
C PHE A 176 -10.07 -7.67 21.89
N TRP A 177 -10.32 -7.77 23.21
CA TRP A 177 -9.41 -8.43 24.15
C TRP A 177 -9.19 -9.89 23.79
N GLY A 178 -10.27 -10.66 23.70
CA GLY A 178 -10.19 -12.07 23.34
C GLY A 178 -9.60 -12.26 21.95
N TYR A 179 -10.07 -11.46 21.00
CA TYR A 179 -9.63 -11.52 19.60
C TYR A 179 -8.12 -11.30 19.43
N THR A 180 -7.56 -10.29 20.10
CA THR A 180 -6.13 -9.94 19.98
C THR A 180 -5.25 -11.00 20.66
N LEU A 181 -5.64 -11.46 21.85
CA LEU A 181 -4.87 -12.43 22.63
C LEU A 181 -4.76 -13.79 21.92
N THR A 182 -5.79 -14.22 21.19
CA THR A 182 -5.78 -15.55 20.57
C THR A 182 -5.18 -15.60 19.19
N GLN A 183 -5.01 -14.49 18.46
CA GLN A 183 -4.48 -14.52 17.08
C GLN A 183 -3.08 -15.16 17.01
N VAL A 184 -2.14 -14.68 17.83
CA VAL A 184 -0.75 -15.19 17.85
C VAL A 184 -0.71 -16.63 18.35
N ALA A 185 -1.41 -16.91 19.45
CA ALA A 185 -1.48 -18.25 20.03
C ALA A 185 -2.10 -19.26 19.05
N SER A 186 -3.15 -18.86 18.32
CA SER A 186 -3.84 -19.71 17.35
C SER A 186 -2.97 -20.07 16.17
N GLY A 187 -2.08 -19.20 15.70
CA GLY A 187 -1.14 -19.55 14.63
C GLY A 187 -0.28 -20.75 15.04
N TYR A 188 0.35 -20.65 16.22
CA TYR A 188 1.18 -21.71 16.78
C TYR A 188 0.41 -23.02 17.03
N ILE A 189 -0.82 -22.93 17.56
CA ILE A 189 -1.67 -24.10 17.82
C ILE A 189 -2.08 -24.74 16.49
N SER A 190 -2.47 -23.96 15.49
CA SER A 190 -2.84 -24.44 14.15
C SER A 190 -1.72 -25.20 13.46
N ASP A 191 -0.47 -24.79 13.66
CA ASP A 191 0.68 -25.49 13.11
C ASP A 191 0.97 -26.81 13.83
N LYS A 192 0.63 -26.93 15.12
CA LYS A 192 0.81 -28.17 15.92
C LYS A 192 -0.29 -29.20 15.74
N ILE A 193 -1.56 -28.79 15.87
CA ILE A 193 -2.71 -29.71 15.89
C ILE A 193 -3.50 -29.72 14.58
N GLY A 194 -3.08 -28.89 13.60
CA GLY A 194 -3.65 -28.75 12.27
C GLY A 194 -4.73 -27.67 12.20
N GLY A 195 -4.59 -26.73 11.26
CA GLY A 195 -5.51 -25.60 11.06
C GLY A 195 -6.97 -26.02 10.86
N GLN A 196 -7.22 -27.21 10.30
CA GLN A 196 -8.57 -27.78 10.18
C GLN A 196 -9.28 -27.98 11.52
N ARG A 197 -8.58 -28.53 12.53
CA ARG A 197 -9.17 -28.79 13.85
C ARG A 197 -9.42 -27.49 14.59
N VAL A 198 -8.45 -26.58 14.54
CA VAL A 198 -8.54 -25.26 15.18
C VAL A 198 -9.65 -24.43 14.56
N LEU A 199 -9.80 -24.45 13.23
CA LEU A 199 -10.88 -23.78 12.52
C LEU A 199 -12.26 -24.31 12.96
N TRP A 200 -12.42 -25.62 13.13
CA TRP A 200 -13.68 -26.20 13.59
C TRP A 200 -13.99 -25.85 15.06
N ILE A 201 -13.00 -25.91 15.95
CA ILE A 201 -13.16 -25.49 17.36
C ILE A 201 -13.53 -24.01 17.45
N SER A 202 -12.83 -23.17 16.68
CA SER A 202 -13.13 -21.75 16.52
C SER A 202 -14.59 -21.56 16.07
N ALA A 203 -14.97 -22.19 14.96
CA ALA A 203 -16.30 -22.16 14.37
C ALA A 203 -17.40 -22.51 15.36
N LEU A 204 -17.25 -23.64 16.05
CA LEU A 204 -18.22 -24.09 17.03
C LEU A 204 -18.34 -23.12 18.21
N GLY A 205 -17.20 -22.65 18.73
CA GLY A 205 -17.16 -21.75 19.88
C GLY A 205 -17.83 -20.40 19.62
N TRP A 206 -17.48 -19.72 18.52
CA TRP A 206 -18.11 -18.41 18.23
C TRP A 206 -19.57 -18.55 17.77
N SER A 207 -19.92 -19.63 17.07
CA SER A 207 -21.31 -19.88 16.64
C SER A 207 -22.21 -20.16 17.84
N ALA A 208 -21.77 -21.03 18.76
CA ALA A 208 -22.54 -21.38 19.96
C ALA A 208 -22.68 -20.18 20.90
N THR A 209 -21.59 -19.45 21.17
CA THR A 209 -21.65 -18.26 22.03
C THR A 209 -22.52 -17.15 21.43
N THR A 210 -22.57 -17.02 20.10
CA THR A 210 -23.50 -16.09 19.45
C THR A 210 -24.96 -16.56 19.54
N PHE A 211 -25.21 -17.84 19.32
CA PHE A 211 -26.57 -18.41 19.38
C PHE A 211 -27.20 -18.28 20.77
N PHE A 212 -26.42 -18.55 21.83
CA PHE A 212 -26.84 -18.46 23.22
C PHE A 212 -26.65 -17.07 23.85
N MET A 213 -26.25 -16.07 23.06
CA MET A 213 -26.08 -14.71 23.56
C MET A 213 -27.35 -14.13 24.21
N PRO A 214 -28.58 -14.39 23.70
CA PRO A 214 -29.81 -13.92 24.35
C PRO A 214 -29.96 -14.41 25.77
N GLU A 215 -29.82 -15.72 26.00
CA GLU A 215 -29.97 -16.34 27.32
C GLU A 215 -28.89 -15.82 28.30
N ILE A 216 -27.68 -15.58 27.79
CA ILE A 216 -26.58 -15.01 28.55
C ILE A 216 -26.89 -13.57 28.97
N ILE A 217 -27.40 -12.75 28.05
CA ILE A 217 -27.80 -11.38 28.36
C ILE A 217 -28.93 -11.40 29.39
N GLU A 218 -30.00 -12.17 29.18
CA GLU A 218 -31.12 -12.23 30.12
C GLU A 218 -30.70 -12.69 31.52
N PHE A 219 -29.83 -13.70 31.60
CA PHE A 219 -29.36 -14.24 32.88
C PHE A 219 -28.43 -13.28 33.64
N PHE A 220 -27.53 -12.58 32.93
CA PHE A 220 -26.52 -11.71 33.54
C PHE A 220 -26.86 -10.21 33.56
N SER A 221 -28.05 -9.82 33.09
CA SER A 221 -28.55 -8.43 33.14
C SER A 221 -29.74 -8.22 34.10
N GLY A 222 -30.06 -9.21 34.94
CA GLY A 222 -31.11 -9.10 35.96
C GLY A 222 -30.70 -8.24 37.17
N ASP A 223 -31.66 -7.99 38.08
CA ASP A 223 -31.51 -7.19 39.30
C ASP A 223 -30.50 -7.83 40.29
N GLY A 224 -29.20 -7.65 40.03
CA GLY A 224 -28.11 -8.15 40.87
C GLY A 224 -26.92 -8.75 40.11
N THR A 225 -26.99 -8.91 38.78
CA THR A 225 -25.90 -9.47 37.96
C THR A 225 -25.13 -8.38 37.20
N SER A 226 -23.85 -8.64 36.90
CA SER A 226 -22.92 -7.63 36.38
C SER A 226 -22.77 -7.71 34.86
N VAL A 227 -22.81 -6.54 34.20
CA VAL A 227 -22.40 -6.30 32.80
C VAL A 227 -21.05 -6.93 32.45
N LEU A 228 -20.14 -7.04 33.44
CA LEU A 228 -18.82 -7.66 33.26
C LEU A 228 -18.91 -9.14 32.86
N LEU A 229 -19.96 -9.86 33.25
CA LEU A 229 -20.16 -11.27 32.86
C LEU A 229 -20.58 -11.39 31.39
N VAL A 230 -21.44 -10.49 30.92
CA VAL A 230 -21.77 -10.38 29.48
C VAL A 230 -20.51 -10.03 28.68
N ALA A 231 -19.70 -9.09 29.19
CA ALA A 231 -18.42 -8.73 28.60
C ALA A 231 -17.42 -9.91 28.59
N ALA A 232 -17.39 -10.74 29.64
CA ALA A 232 -16.53 -11.93 29.69
C ALA A 232 -16.93 -12.97 28.63
N VAL A 233 -18.23 -13.24 28.44
CA VAL A 233 -18.70 -14.10 27.35
C VAL A 233 -18.36 -13.49 25.99
N ARG A 234 -18.54 -12.18 25.83
CA ARG A 234 -18.22 -11.48 24.59
C ARG A 234 -16.72 -11.53 24.27
N MET A 235 -15.87 -11.48 25.30
CA MET A 235 -14.43 -11.73 25.20
C MET A 235 -14.13 -13.18 24.76
N ILE A 236 -14.82 -14.18 25.32
CA ILE A 236 -14.70 -15.58 24.88
C ILE A 236 -15.12 -15.74 23.41
N ASN A 237 -16.22 -15.10 22.99
CA ASN A 237 -16.62 -15.07 21.58
C ASN A 237 -15.51 -14.46 20.71
N GLY A 238 -14.89 -13.36 21.17
CA GLY A 238 -13.72 -12.75 20.53
C GLY A 238 -12.53 -13.70 20.41
N ALA A 239 -12.23 -14.42 21.48
CA ALA A 239 -11.16 -15.42 21.52
C ALA A 239 -11.35 -16.50 20.46
N PHE A 240 -12.56 -17.06 20.35
CA PHE A 240 -12.88 -18.04 19.31
C PHE A 240 -12.80 -17.44 17.91
N GLN A 241 -13.30 -16.21 17.69
CA GLN A 241 -13.18 -15.56 16.39
C GLN A 241 -11.72 -15.23 16.00
N GLY A 242 -10.86 -14.93 16.98
CA GLY A 242 -9.43 -14.64 16.75
C GLY A 242 -8.64 -15.83 16.21
N MET A 243 -9.16 -17.04 16.41
CA MET A 243 -8.56 -18.27 15.90
C MET A 243 -8.84 -18.54 14.42
N HIS A 244 -9.84 -17.87 13.83
CA HIS A 244 -10.33 -18.20 12.48
C HIS A 244 -9.29 -17.91 11.38
N PHE A 245 -8.77 -16.69 11.32
CA PHE A 245 -7.83 -16.28 10.26
C PHE A 245 -6.50 -17.04 10.31
N PRO A 246 -5.82 -17.19 11.47
CA PRO A 246 -4.59 -17.99 11.55
C PRO A 246 -4.80 -19.45 11.14
N SER A 247 -5.92 -20.05 11.54
CA SER A 247 -6.28 -21.43 11.15
C SER A 247 -6.52 -21.57 9.66
N MET A 248 -7.20 -20.60 9.06
CA MET A 248 -7.45 -20.54 7.62
C MET A 248 -6.14 -20.38 6.83
N ILE A 249 -5.22 -19.51 7.27
CA ILE A 249 -3.90 -19.33 6.65
C ILE A 249 -3.08 -20.62 6.72
N SER A 250 -3.03 -21.27 7.89
CA SER A 250 -2.32 -22.55 8.06
C SER A 250 -2.91 -23.65 7.16
N LEU A 251 -4.23 -23.67 6.97
CA LEU A 251 -4.87 -24.64 6.08
C LEU A 251 -4.62 -24.33 4.58
N ILE A 252 -4.58 -23.04 4.20
CA ILE A 252 -4.21 -22.59 2.85
C ILE A 252 -2.75 -22.93 2.54
N SER A 253 -1.82 -22.70 3.48
CA SER A 253 -0.40 -22.93 3.27
C SER A 253 -0.08 -24.41 3.03
N GLN A 254 -0.81 -25.32 3.68
CA GLN A 254 -0.66 -26.76 3.53
C GLN A 254 -1.27 -27.32 2.23
N ARG A 255 -2.28 -26.64 1.66
CA ARG A 255 -3.09 -27.18 0.55
C ARG A 255 -2.91 -26.46 -0.80
N LEU A 256 -2.34 -25.26 -0.80
CA LEU A 256 -2.16 -24.44 -2.02
C LEU A 256 -0.69 -24.15 -2.30
N HIS A 257 -0.37 -24.02 -3.59
CA HIS A 257 0.96 -23.63 -4.06
C HIS A 257 1.23 -22.15 -3.75
N GLU A 258 2.48 -21.79 -3.46
CA GLU A 258 2.87 -20.45 -2.97
C GLU A 258 2.33 -19.31 -3.81
N ALA A 259 2.40 -19.43 -5.14
CA ALA A 259 1.93 -18.44 -6.10
C ALA A 259 0.42 -18.14 -6.01
N GLU A 260 -0.40 -19.09 -5.55
CA GLU A 260 -1.87 -18.95 -5.51
C GLU A 260 -2.39 -18.53 -4.12
N ARG A 261 -1.58 -18.66 -3.06
CA ARG A 261 -2.01 -18.47 -1.66
C ARG A 261 -2.55 -17.06 -1.38
N ALA A 262 -1.84 -16.03 -1.83
CA ALA A 262 -2.20 -14.63 -1.57
C ALA A 262 -3.53 -14.25 -2.23
N SER A 263 -3.70 -14.61 -3.51
CA SER A 263 -4.95 -14.39 -4.24
C SER A 263 -6.12 -15.13 -3.60
N PHE A 264 -5.94 -16.42 -3.28
CA PHE A 264 -6.99 -17.22 -2.64
C PHE A 264 -7.39 -16.67 -1.27
N PHE A 265 -6.42 -16.28 -0.44
CA PHE A 265 -6.69 -15.67 0.87
C PHE A 265 -7.44 -14.34 0.73
N SER A 266 -7.02 -13.47 -0.19
CA SER A 266 -7.69 -12.17 -0.43
C SER A 266 -9.17 -12.35 -0.81
N LEU A 267 -9.47 -13.30 -1.70
CA LEU A 267 -10.83 -13.64 -2.09
C LEU A 267 -11.65 -14.17 -0.90
N LEU A 268 -11.07 -15.01 -0.05
CA LEU A 268 -11.76 -15.46 1.17
C LEU A 268 -12.03 -14.31 2.13
N THR A 269 -11.06 -13.41 2.34
CA THR A 269 -11.22 -12.24 3.23
C THR A 269 -12.30 -11.28 2.74
N SER A 270 -12.63 -11.25 1.44
CA SER A 270 -13.75 -10.46 0.91
C SER A 270 -15.11 -10.86 1.50
N GLY A 271 -15.21 -12.09 2.05
CA GLY A 271 -16.38 -12.53 2.80
C GLY A 271 -16.70 -11.63 3.99
N SER A 272 -15.73 -10.91 4.55
CA SER A 272 -15.94 -9.97 5.65
C SER A 272 -16.97 -8.87 5.32
N ALA A 273 -16.84 -8.27 4.13
CA ALA A 273 -17.78 -7.27 3.64
C ALA A 273 -19.17 -7.87 3.44
N LEU A 274 -19.26 -9.07 2.86
CA LEU A 274 -20.53 -9.80 2.70
C LEU A 274 -21.19 -10.09 4.05
N GLY A 275 -20.42 -10.43 5.07
CA GLY A 275 -20.91 -10.67 6.43
C GLY A 275 -21.51 -9.43 7.07
N THR A 276 -20.81 -8.30 6.98
CA THR A 276 -21.33 -7.02 7.48
C THR A 276 -22.63 -6.63 6.76
N LEU A 277 -22.69 -6.81 5.43
CA LEU A 277 -23.90 -6.57 4.65
C LEU A 277 -25.03 -7.56 4.99
N LEU A 278 -24.71 -8.82 5.29
CA LEU A 278 -25.70 -9.79 5.74
C LEU A 278 -26.35 -9.34 7.06
N THR A 279 -25.57 -8.84 8.01
CA THR A 279 -26.11 -8.28 9.26
C THR A 279 -26.88 -6.99 9.02
N GLY A 280 -26.39 -6.10 8.18
CA GLY A 280 -27.09 -4.87 7.83
C GLY A 280 -28.44 -5.12 7.16
N SER A 281 -28.55 -6.15 6.33
CA SER A 281 -29.79 -6.53 5.63
C SER A 281 -30.68 -7.45 6.47
N LEU A 282 -30.30 -8.73 6.58
CA LEU A 282 -31.08 -9.74 7.30
C LEU A 282 -31.20 -9.41 8.79
N GLY A 283 -30.14 -8.93 9.42
CA GLY A 283 -30.16 -8.56 10.83
C GLY A 283 -31.12 -7.40 11.12
N SER A 284 -31.07 -6.32 10.33
CA SER A 284 -32.02 -5.20 10.48
C SER A 284 -33.45 -5.61 10.18
N TYR A 285 -33.67 -6.42 9.12
CA TYR A 285 -35.00 -6.94 8.79
C TYR A 285 -35.59 -7.76 9.95
N LEU A 286 -34.80 -8.67 10.53
CA LEU A 286 -35.24 -9.49 11.65
C LEU A 286 -35.46 -8.66 12.92
N LEU A 287 -34.66 -7.61 13.14
CA LEU A 287 -34.83 -6.70 14.27
C LEU A 287 -36.14 -5.88 14.14
N GLU A 288 -36.45 -5.38 12.95
CA GLU A 288 -37.65 -4.57 12.68
C GLU A 288 -38.95 -5.39 12.76
N ASN A 289 -38.94 -6.67 12.34
CA ASN A 289 -40.14 -7.51 12.28
C ASN A 289 -40.31 -8.45 13.48
N TYR A 290 -39.24 -8.71 14.24
CA TYR A 290 -39.26 -9.62 15.38
C TYR A 290 -38.60 -8.96 16.61
N ASN A 291 -37.49 -9.52 17.10
CA ASN A 291 -36.78 -9.03 18.27
C ASN A 291 -35.27 -9.29 18.13
N TRP A 292 -34.50 -8.65 19.00
CA TRP A 292 -33.03 -8.78 19.03
C TRP A 292 -32.56 -10.21 19.30
N MET A 293 -33.34 -11.01 20.04
CA MET A 293 -33.02 -12.42 20.32
C MET A 293 -33.04 -13.27 19.04
N THR A 294 -33.99 -12.99 18.15
CA THR A 294 -34.18 -13.70 16.87
C THR A 294 -32.99 -13.45 15.95
N VAL A 295 -32.42 -12.24 15.96
CA VAL A 295 -31.22 -11.89 15.19
C VAL A 295 -30.02 -12.73 15.62
N PHE A 296 -29.76 -12.83 16.94
CA PHE A 296 -28.68 -13.68 17.46
C PHE A 296 -28.88 -15.15 17.12
N ARG A 297 -30.10 -15.67 17.30
CA ARG A 297 -30.42 -17.07 17.00
C ARG A 297 -30.32 -17.39 15.51
N ALA A 298 -30.77 -16.48 14.64
CA ALA A 298 -30.68 -16.67 13.20
C ALA A 298 -29.22 -16.69 12.73
N LEU A 299 -28.43 -15.67 13.08
CA LEU A 299 -27.03 -15.58 12.65
C LEU A 299 -26.15 -16.66 13.30
N GLY A 300 -26.35 -16.92 14.59
CA GLY A 300 -25.68 -18.02 15.31
C GLY A 300 -26.07 -19.40 14.77
N GLY A 301 -27.35 -19.59 14.44
CA GLY A 301 -27.88 -20.83 13.88
C GLY A 301 -27.37 -21.13 12.47
N MET A 302 -27.32 -20.12 11.60
CA MET A 302 -26.67 -20.22 10.27
C MET A 302 -25.20 -20.63 10.41
N SER A 303 -24.52 -20.09 11.42
CA SER A 303 -23.12 -20.37 11.71
C SER A 303 -22.89 -21.78 12.28
N LEU A 304 -23.77 -22.26 13.15
CA LEU A 304 -23.79 -23.64 13.63
C LEU A 304 -24.07 -24.63 12.50
N ALA A 305 -25.03 -24.32 11.62
CA ALA A 305 -25.34 -25.13 10.44
C ALA A 305 -24.13 -25.22 9.50
N TRP A 306 -23.46 -24.09 9.24
CA TRP A 306 -22.21 -24.08 8.47
C TRP A 306 -21.10 -24.88 9.17
N THR A 307 -20.95 -24.76 10.49
CA THR A 307 -19.96 -25.52 11.27
C THR A 307 -20.18 -27.03 11.16
N ALA A 308 -21.45 -27.47 11.19
CA ALA A 308 -21.81 -28.88 10.98
C ALA A 308 -21.47 -29.35 9.55
N LEU A 309 -21.79 -28.53 8.54
CA LEU A 309 -21.45 -28.80 7.13
C LEU A 309 -19.92 -28.89 6.93
N LEU A 310 -19.16 -28.02 7.60
CA LEU A 310 -17.70 -28.02 7.58
C LEU A 310 -17.14 -29.37 8.07
N SER A 311 -17.66 -29.90 9.19
CA SER A 311 -17.24 -31.19 9.74
C SER A 311 -17.66 -32.41 8.92
N TYR A 312 -18.83 -32.37 8.28
CA TYR A 312 -19.40 -33.53 7.61
C TYR A 312 -18.93 -33.68 6.15
N HIS A 313 -18.77 -32.57 5.42
CA HIS A 313 -18.50 -32.59 3.98
C HIS A 313 -17.14 -32.02 3.58
N THR A 314 -16.71 -30.91 4.18
CA THR A 314 -15.60 -30.13 3.63
C THR A 314 -14.24 -30.52 4.22
N LEU A 315 -14.24 -30.98 5.48
CA LEU A 315 -13.02 -31.27 6.24
C LEU A 315 -13.22 -32.52 7.11
N PRO A 316 -13.37 -33.73 6.52
CA PRO A 316 -13.39 -34.97 7.30
C PRO A 316 -12.04 -35.14 8.03
N PHE A 317 -12.06 -35.52 9.31
CA PHE A 317 -10.88 -35.65 10.17
C PHE A 317 -9.91 -36.79 9.79
N LYS A 318 -10.05 -37.37 8.59
CA LYS A 318 -9.20 -38.45 8.10
C LYS A 318 -8.02 -37.93 7.28
N GLU A 319 -6.86 -38.32 7.78
CA GLU A 319 -5.53 -38.42 7.18
C GLU A 319 -4.52 -37.27 7.30
N LYS A 320 -3.31 -37.74 7.64
CA LYS A 320 -2.05 -37.05 7.88
C LYS A 320 -1.82 -36.04 6.76
N THR A 321 -1.91 -34.75 7.10
CA THR A 321 -1.28 -33.73 6.26
C THR A 321 0.19 -34.07 6.18
N ALA A 322 0.64 -34.44 4.97
CA ALA A 322 2.04 -34.38 4.62
C ALA A 322 2.47 -32.95 4.96
N SER A 323 3.19 -32.81 6.07
CA SER A 323 3.82 -31.56 6.44
C SER A 323 4.80 -31.25 5.32
N ILE A 324 4.36 -30.46 4.33
CA ILE A 324 5.27 -29.68 3.52
C ILE A 324 5.86 -28.68 4.51
N LYS A 325 6.88 -29.13 5.26
CA LYS A 325 7.77 -28.22 5.98
C LYS A 325 8.31 -27.32 4.89
N SER A 326 7.92 -26.06 4.86
CA SER A 326 8.65 -25.07 4.10
C SER A 326 10.07 -25.11 4.63
N THR A 327 10.99 -25.63 3.83
CA THR A 327 12.41 -25.87 4.13
C THR A 327 13.23 -24.57 4.13
N THR A 328 12.62 -23.46 4.52
CA THR A 328 13.26 -22.15 4.51
C THR A 328 13.37 -21.63 5.94
N ASP A 329 14.42 -22.08 6.64
CA ASP A 329 14.92 -21.52 7.90
C ASP A 329 15.49 -20.11 7.67
N TYR A 330 14.65 -19.16 7.28
CA TYR A 330 15.00 -17.74 7.35
C TYR A 330 14.49 -17.21 8.68
N THR A 331 15.35 -17.22 9.69
CA THR A 331 15.07 -16.52 10.95
C THR A 331 14.89 -15.03 10.67
N LEU A 332 13.69 -14.52 10.94
CA LEU A 332 13.35 -13.11 10.74
C LEU A 332 14.23 -12.22 11.64
N PRO A 333 15.06 -11.30 11.09
CA PRO A 333 15.90 -10.40 11.90
C PRO A 333 15.07 -9.27 12.54
N TRP A 334 14.28 -9.60 13.57
CA TRP A 334 13.40 -8.67 14.29
C TRP A 334 14.12 -7.41 14.75
N SER A 335 15.33 -7.52 15.28
CA SER A 335 16.09 -6.36 15.75
C SER A 335 16.33 -5.32 14.65
N LYS A 336 16.58 -5.76 13.41
CA LYS A 336 16.77 -4.84 12.29
C LYS A 336 15.47 -4.16 11.94
N LEU A 337 14.36 -4.90 11.87
CA LEU A 337 13.05 -4.34 11.54
C LEU A 337 12.53 -3.36 12.60
N LEU A 338 12.61 -3.74 13.88
CA LEU A 338 12.14 -2.94 15.02
C LEU A 338 12.96 -1.66 15.23
N SER A 339 14.17 -1.59 14.70
CA SER A 339 15.02 -0.38 14.76
C SER A 339 14.65 0.70 13.74
N GLN A 340 13.79 0.39 12.76
CA GLN A 340 13.57 1.24 11.59
C GLN A 340 12.29 2.08 11.70
N PRO A 341 12.35 3.41 11.52
CA PRO A 341 11.17 4.27 11.56
C PRO A 341 10.05 3.89 10.58
N PRO A 342 10.32 3.47 9.32
CA PRO A 342 9.26 3.08 8.39
C PRO A 342 8.38 1.93 8.87
N PHE A 343 8.96 1.01 9.63
CA PHE A 343 8.21 -0.10 10.22
C PHE A 343 7.22 0.41 11.27
N TRP A 344 7.67 1.23 12.23
CA TRP A 344 6.77 1.80 13.24
C TRP A 344 5.73 2.75 12.65
N SER A 345 6.12 3.50 11.63
CA SER A 345 5.20 4.32 10.85
C SER A 345 4.06 3.50 10.24
N CYS A 346 4.37 2.33 9.68
CA CYS A 346 3.39 1.39 9.15
C CYS A 346 2.46 0.85 10.26
N VAL A 347 3.04 0.44 11.39
CA VAL A 347 2.29 -0.10 12.56
C VAL A 347 1.35 0.94 13.16
N ILE A 348 1.85 2.14 13.43
CA ILE A 348 1.08 3.24 14.06
C ILE A 348 0.00 3.74 13.08
N GLY A 349 0.35 3.93 11.81
CA GLY A 349 -0.63 4.35 10.80
C GLY A 349 -1.77 3.34 10.63
N HIS A 350 -1.46 2.04 10.64
CA HIS A 350 -2.47 0.99 10.63
C HIS A 350 -3.34 1.00 11.90
N ALA A 351 -2.73 1.17 13.08
CA ALA A 351 -3.47 1.25 14.33
C ALA A 351 -4.42 2.46 14.39
N CYS A 352 -3.99 3.63 13.91
CA CYS A 352 -4.85 4.82 13.83
C CYS A 352 -6.06 4.59 12.92
N GLN A 353 -5.85 4.04 11.72
CA GLN A 353 -6.96 3.74 10.81
C GLN A 353 -7.89 2.66 11.39
N ASN A 354 -7.35 1.61 12.00
CA ASN A 354 -8.15 0.58 12.67
C ASN A 354 -8.96 1.15 13.85
N ASN A 355 -8.45 2.17 14.56
CA ASN A 355 -9.23 2.87 15.58
C ASN A 355 -10.51 3.47 14.99
N CYS A 356 -10.38 4.24 13.91
CA CYS A 356 -11.52 4.81 13.19
C CYS A 356 -12.50 3.72 12.74
N PHE A 357 -11.97 2.69 12.08
CA PHE A 357 -12.76 1.58 11.57
C PHE A 357 -13.52 0.84 12.66
N PHE A 358 -12.88 0.44 13.76
CA PHE A 358 -13.52 -0.34 14.82
C PHE A 358 -14.47 0.47 15.68
N VAL A 359 -14.17 1.75 15.93
CA VAL A 359 -15.11 2.65 16.63
C VAL A 359 -16.39 2.80 15.82
N LEU A 360 -16.29 3.09 14.52
CA LEU A 360 -17.47 3.22 13.67
C LEU A 360 -18.19 1.88 13.48
N LEU A 361 -17.47 0.77 13.30
CA LEU A 361 -18.07 -0.57 13.27
C LEU A 361 -18.91 -0.86 14.52
N SER A 362 -18.48 -0.38 15.68
CA SER A 362 -19.11 -0.68 16.96
C SER A 362 -20.23 0.30 17.34
N TRP A 363 -20.07 1.58 17.02
CA TRP A 363 -20.93 2.66 17.51
C TRP A 363 -21.82 3.29 16.45
N MET A 364 -21.58 3.04 15.15
CA MET A 364 -22.40 3.61 14.07
C MET A 364 -23.90 3.29 14.19
N PRO A 365 -24.33 2.04 14.49
CA PRO A 365 -25.75 1.76 14.67
C PRO A 365 -26.35 2.57 15.83
N THR A 366 -25.59 2.74 16.92
CA THR A 366 -26.01 3.54 18.08
C THR A 366 -26.07 5.02 17.75
N TYR A 367 -25.16 5.56 16.95
CA TYR A 367 -25.19 6.95 16.51
C TYR A 367 -26.49 7.30 15.78
N PHE A 368 -26.86 6.47 14.79
CA PHE A 368 -28.10 6.68 14.06
C PHE A 368 -29.34 6.43 14.92
N HIS A 369 -29.31 5.44 15.80
CA HIS A 369 -30.41 5.22 16.74
C HIS A 369 -30.61 6.41 17.70
N ASP A 370 -29.54 7.01 18.19
CA ASP A 370 -29.60 8.14 19.12
C ASP A 370 -30.00 9.47 18.41
N THR A 371 -29.60 9.64 17.14
CA THR A 371 -29.70 10.94 16.43
C THR A 371 -30.83 10.98 15.39
N PHE A 372 -31.11 9.85 14.73
CA PHE A 372 -32.07 9.70 13.63
C PHE A 372 -32.91 8.41 13.79
N PRO A 373 -33.62 8.23 14.92
CA PRO A 373 -34.33 6.99 15.27
C PRO A 373 -35.43 6.59 14.28
N GLU A 374 -35.95 7.55 13.50
CA GLU A 374 -37.00 7.34 12.50
C GLU A 374 -36.51 6.63 11.22
N ILE A 375 -35.19 6.56 11.01
CA ILE A 375 -34.61 5.97 9.80
C ILE A 375 -34.55 4.45 9.93
N ARG A 376 -34.92 3.75 8.84
CA ARG A 376 -34.87 2.29 8.79
C ARG A 376 -33.44 1.76 9.01
N GLY A 377 -33.31 0.77 9.89
CA GLY A 377 -32.02 0.25 10.32
C GLY A 377 -31.22 -0.38 9.18
N TRP A 378 -31.88 -0.95 8.18
CA TRP A 378 -31.16 -1.53 7.04
C TRP A 378 -30.41 -0.48 6.21
N ILE A 379 -30.90 0.76 6.14
CA ILE A 379 -30.25 1.84 5.37
C ILE A 379 -28.93 2.20 6.04
N VAL A 380 -28.97 2.46 7.35
CA VAL A 380 -27.80 2.93 8.12
C VAL A 380 -26.73 1.86 8.27
N ASN A 381 -27.13 0.58 8.29
CA ASN A 381 -26.22 -0.55 8.47
C ASN A 381 -25.72 -1.16 7.15
N MET A 382 -26.24 -0.75 5.99
CA MET A 382 -25.80 -1.23 4.67
C MET A 382 -25.03 -0.16 3.89
N VAL A 383 -25.62 1.03 3.74
CA VAL A 383 -25.16 2.03 2.78
C VAL A 383 -23.71 2.45 3.02
N PRO A 384 -23.27 2.76 4.26
CA PRO A 384 -21.88 3.09 4.50
C PRO A 384 -20.91 1.98 4.10
N TRP A 385 -21.26 0.71 4.35
CA TRP A 385 -20.40 -0.45 4.06
C TRP A 385 -20.30 -0.77 2.57
N LEU A 386 -21.36 -0.48 1.79
CA LEU A 386 -21.34 -0.64 0.33
C LEU A 386 -20.32 0.27 -0.35
N SER A 387 -20.02 1.44 0.23
CA SER A 387 -19.06 2.40 -0.33
C SER A 387 -17.61 1.90 -0.32
N MET A 388 -17.25 0.97 0.57
CA MET A 388 -15.89 0.44 0.70
C MET A 388 -15.43 -0.30 -0.56
N LEU A 389 -16.35 -1.02 -1.22
CA LEU A 389 -16.06 -1.82 -2.40
C LEU A 389 -15.56 -0.97 -3.59
N PRO A 390 -16.32 0.01 -4.11
CA PRO A 390 -15.86 0.85 -5.21
C PRO A 390 -14.60 1.62 -4.84
N CYS A 391 -14.49 2.16 -3.62
CA CYS A 391 -13.29 2.88 -3.18
C CYS A 391 -12.04 1.99 -3.12
N THR A 392 -12.18 0.70 -2.81
CA THR A 392 -11.06 -0.25 -2.87
C THR A 392 -10.55 -0.44 -4.31
N PHE A 393 -11.45 -0.53 -5.29
CA PHE A 393 -11.06 -0.59 -6.71
C PHE A 393 -10.44 0.71 -7.20
N LEU A 394 -10.99 1.86 -6.78
CA LEU A 394 -10.43 3.17 -7.10
C LEU A 394 -9.03 3.34 -6.51
N GLY A 395 -8.82 2.96 -5.24
CA GLY A 395 -7.51 2.99 -4.60
C GLY A 395 -6.49 2.10 -5.31
N LYS A 396 -6.92 0.93 -5.78
CA LYS A 396 -6.08 0.04 -6.61
C LYS A 396 -5.73 0.67 -7.95
N ALA A 397 -6.72 1.16 -8.70
CA ALA A 397 -6.51 1.78 -10.01
C ALA A 397 -5.55 2.97 -9.91
N LEU A 398 -5.77 3.84 -8.92
CA LEU A 398 -4.90 4.99 -8.64
C LEU A 398 -3.47 4.54 -8.28
N SER A 399 -3.32 3.48 -7.48
CA SER A 399 -2.01 2.90 -7.18
C SER A 399 -1.26 2.45 -8.43
N GLU A 400 -1.95 1.74 -9.31
CA GLU A 400 -1.36 1.24 -10.54
C GLU A 400 -0.99 2.38 -11.50
N GLU A 401 -1.83 3.41 -11.61
CA GLU A 401 -1.56 4.58 -12.45
C GLU A 401 -0.34 5.38 -11.97
N ILE A 402 -0.22 5.64 -10.66
CA ILE A 402 0.93 6.36 -10.09
C ILE A 402 2.23 5.55 -10.32
N ILE A 403 2.19 4.22 -10.15
CA ILE A 403 3.35 3.35 -10.41
C ILE A 403 3.69 3.34 -11.90
N LYS A 404 2.70 3.23 -12.80
CA LYS A 404 2.89 3.28 -14.27
C LYS A 404 3.46 4.61 -14.73
N ALA A 405 3.13 5.70 -14.04
CA ALA A 405 3.71 7.03 -14.30
C ALA A 405 5.18 7.17 -13.83
N GLY A 406 5.77 6.12 -13.25
CA GLY A 406 7.20 6.09 -12.88
C GLY A 406 7.52 6.55 -11.46
N TYR A 407 6.51 6.81 -10.61
CA TYR A 407 6.74 7.16 -9.21
C TYR A 407 7.13 5.93 -8.38
N SER A 408 7.97 6.16 -7.36
CA SER A 408 8.39 5.10 -6.45
C SER A 408 7.22 4.55 -5.62
N VAL A 409 7.33 3.28 -5.20
CA VAL A 409 6.34 2.63 -4.30
C VAL A 409 6.11 3.45 -3.04
N THR A 410 7.17 4.03 -2.45
CA THR A 410 7.06 4.93 -1.28
C THR A 410 6.11 6.10 -1.54
N VAL A 411 6.28 6.80 -2.66
CA VAL A 411 5.44 7.94 -3.02
C VAL A 411 4.00 7.47 -3.23
N THR A 412 3.80 6.38 -3.97
CA THR A 412 2.47 5.80 -4.19
C THR A 412 1.76 5.47 -2.88
N ARG A 413 2.42 4.74 -1.96
CA ARG A 413 1.83 4.36 -0.67
C ARG A 413 1.52 5.56 0.19
N LYS A 414 2.40 6.56 0.25
CA LYS A 414 2.15 7.81 1.00
C LYS A 414 0.96 8.58 0.43
N THR A 415 0.89 8.76 -0.89
CA THR A 415 -0.20 9.49 -1.54
C THR A 415 -1.55 8.83 -1.27
N ILE A 416 -1.67 7.52 -1.50
CA ILE A 416 -2.94 6.79 -1.30
C ILE A 416 -3.36 6.81 0.16
N GLN A 417 -2.43 6.60 1.10
CA GLN A 417 -2.76 6.65 2.53
C GLN A 417 -3.16 8.07 2.97
N THR A 418 -2.54 9.10 2.39
CA THR A 418 -2.89 10.50 2.68
C THR A 418 -4.31 10.80 2.21
N ILE A 419 -4.70 10.32 1.02
CA ILE A 419 -6.08 10.42 0.52
C ILE A 419 -7.06 9.77 1.51
N CYS A 420 -6.74 8.55 1.98
CA CYS A 420 -7.53 7.88 3.02
C CYS A 420 -7.73 8.79 4.25
N PHE A 421 -6.65 9.24 4.88
CA PHE A 421 -6.75 10.03 6.10
C PHE A 421 -7.42 11.39 5.89
N VAL A 422 -7.16 12.07 4.78
CA VAL A 422 -7.80 13.36 4.49
C VAL A 422 -9.31 13.20 4.31
N ILE A 423 -9.77 12.16 3.59
CA ILE A 423 -11.18 11.85 3.46
C ILE A 423 -11.81 11.55 4.83
N GLU A 424 -11.18 10.70 5.63
CA GLU A 424 -11.70 10.31 6.94
C GLU A 424 -11.73 11.52 7.91
N ILE A 425 -10.63 12.26 8.04
CA ILE A 425 -10.54 13.43 8.93
C ILE A 425 -11.53 14.52 8.51
N GLY A 426 -11.56 14.87 7.22
CA GLY A 426 -12.48 15.89 6.70
C GLY A 426 -13.94 15.51 6.94
N SER A 427 -14.30 14.25 6.67
CA SER A 427 -15.65 13.75 6.89
C SER A 427 -16.02 13.66 8.37
N LEU A 428 -15.09 13.28 9.26
CA LEU A 428 -15.32 13.27 10.72
C LEU A 428 -15.55 14.67 11.28
N LEU A 429 -14.73 15.65 10.85
CA LEU A 429 -14.87 17.05 11.27
C LEU A 429 -16.17 17.67 10.76
N PHE A 430 -16.61 17.30 9.55
CA PHE A 430 -17.89 17.74 9.01
C PHE A 430 -19.06 17.06 9.74
N LEU A 431 -18.99 15.73 9.94
CA LEU A 431 -19.98 14.95 10.68
C LEU A 431 -20.23 15.49 12.10
N ALA A 432 -19.18 16.00 12.77
CA ALA A 432 -19.30 16.64 14.08
C ALA A 432 -20.18 17.91 14.12
N LYS A 433 -20.57 18.46 12.97
CA LYS A 433 -21.40 19.66 12.83
C LYS A 433 -22.72 19.42 12.10
N VAL A 434 -22.94 18.20 11.63
CA VAL A 434 -24.09 17.88 10.78
C VAL A 434 -25.29 17.50 11.64
N GLU A 435 -26.46 18.06 11.29
CA GLU A 435 -27.74 17.75 11.92
C GLU A 435 -28.71 17.02 10.98
N SER A 436 -28.42 16.95 9.67
CA SER A 436 -29.26 16.24 8.68
C SER A 436 -28.77 14.83 8.44
N PHE A 437 -29.73 13.91 8.28
CA PHE A 437 -29.49 12.49 8.02
C PHE A 437 -28.68 12.27 6.74
N GLU A 438 -29.04 12.94 5.65
CA GLU A 438 -28.42 12.78 4.32
C GLU A 438 -26.93 13.11 4.36
N ASN A 439 -26.59 14.19 5.06
CA ASN A 439 -25.20 14.60 5.24
C ASN A 439 -24.46 13.63 6.16
N ALA A 440 -25.09 13.13 7.22
CA ALA A 440 -24.47 12.21 8.17
C ALA A 440 -24.13 10.86 7.52
N ILE A 441 -25.07 10.30 6.75
CA ILE A 441 -24.85 9.03 6.05
C ILE A 441 -23.83 9.17 4.91
N LEU A 442 -23.81 10.32 4.22
CA LEU A 442 -22.78 10.62 3.22
C LEU A 442 -21.39 10.67 3.87
N CYS A 443 -21.23 11.35 5.01
CA CYS A 443 -19.95 11.39 5.73
C CYS A 443 -19.48 9.99 6.13
N LEU A 444 -20.36 9.18 6.71
CA LEU A 444 -20.01 7.83 7.14
C LEU A 444 -19.70 6.91 5.95
N ALA A 445 -20.41 7.07 4.83
CA ALA A 445 -20.04 6.39 3.59
C ALA A 445 -18.67 6.85 3.07
N LEU A 446 -18.34 8.13 3.13
CA LEU A 446 -17.01 8.61 2.74
C LEU A 446 -15.92 8.08 3.67
N ILE A 447 -16.16 7.99 4.99
CA ILE A 447 -15.20 7.45 5.95
C ILE A 447 -14.94 5.96 5.69
N ILE A 448 -16.00 5.15 5.60
CA ILE A 448 -15.89 3.70 5.35
C ILE A 448 -15.35 3.43 3.93
N GLY A 449 -15.73 4.25 2.95
CA GLY A 449 -15.15 4.26 1.61
C GLY A 449 -13.65 4.56 1.63
N GLY A 450 -13.24 5.55 2.43
CA GLY A 450 -11.85 5.95 2.67
C GLY A 450 -10.95 4.77 3.05
N SER A 451 -11.46 3.85 3.87
CA SER A 451 -10.76 2.62 4.27
C SER A 451 -10.39 1.72 3.07
N GLY A 452 -11.08 1.83 1.93
CA GLY A 452 -10.69 1.16 0.68
C GLY A 452 -9.35 1.63 0.12
N PHE A 453 -8.98 2.90 0.33
CA PHE A 453 -7.65 3.42 -0.02
C PHE A 453 -6.57 2.88 0.93
N HIS A 454 -6.87 2.78 2.24
CA HIS A 454 -5.96 2.17 3.23
C HIS A 454 -5.56 0.74 2.85
N ASN A 455 -6.52 -0.06 2.37
CA ASN A 455 -6.31 -1.44 1.92
C ASN A 455 -5.30 -1.55 0.76
N ASN A 456 -5.11 -0.47 -0.02
CA ASN A 456 -4.16 -0.40 -1.13
C ASN A 456 -2.87 0.38 -0.78
N ALA A 457 -2.73 0.81 0.48
CA ALA A 457 -1.58 1.56 0.96
C ALA A 457 -0.89 0.84 2.13
N ILE A 458 -1.21 1.19 3.38
CA ILE A 458 -0.54 0.63 4.55
C ILE A 458 -0.78 -0.89 4.68
N ALA A 459 -1.99 -1.38 4.38
CA ALA A 459 -2.31 -2.80 4.58
C ALA A 459 -1.42 -3.74 3.77
N VAL A 460 -0.92 -3.30 2.60
CA VAL A 460 0.00 -4.06 1.74
C VAL A 460 1.48 -3.75 2.01
N ASN A 461 1.78 -2.65 2.71
CA ASN A 461 3.14 -2.18 2.97
C ASN A 461 4.05 -3.18 3.71
N PRO A 462 3.57 -4.08 4.60
CA PRO A 462 4.41 -5.16 5.12
C PRO A 462 5.12 -6.00 4.05
N SER A 463 4.50 -6.15 2.87
CA SER A 463 5.10 -6.86 1.74
C SER A 463 6.18 -6.05 1.03
N ASP A 464 6.06 -4.72 1.05
CA ASP A 464 7.05 -3.81 0.49
C ASP A 464 8.28 -3.72 1.43
N LEU A 465 8.05 -3.65 2.75
CA LEU A 465 9.10 -3.52 3.78
C LEU A 465 9.90 -4.80 4.02
N ALA A 466 9.27 -5.97 3.90
CA ALA A 466 9.91 -7.27 4.15
C ALA A 466 9.39 -8.35 3.19
N PRO A 467 9.77 -8.33 1.90
CA PRO A 467 9.18 -9.20 0.87
C PRO A 467 9.25 -10.69 1.19
N LYS A 468 10.34 -11.15 1.82
CA LYS A 468 10.54 -12.56 2.21
C LYS A 468 9.82 -12.97 3.50
N HIS A 469 9.32 -11.99 4.26
CA HIS A 469 8.75 -12.18 5.60
C HIS A 469 7.43 -11.44 5.81
N SER A 470 6.75 -11.07 4.72
CA SER A 470 5.59 -10.18 4.69
C SER A 470 4.45 -10.64 5.61
N GLY A 471 4.19 -11.95 5.66
CA GLY A 471 3.15 -12.53 6.51
C GLY A 471 3.41 -12.31 8.02
N SER A 472 4.64 -12.52 8.49
CA SER A 472 5.01 -12.32 9.90
C SER A 472 4.96 -10.85 10.29
N VAL A 473 5.44 -9.97 9.41
CA VAL A 473 5.40 -8.50 9.59
C VAL A 473 3.97 -7.99 9.62
N PHE A 474 3.13 -8.44 8.68
CA PHE A 474 1.70 -8.15 8.67
C PHE A 474 1.01 -8.66 9.94
N GLY A 475 1.34 -9.87 10.41
CA GLY A 475 0.77 -10.43 11.64
C GLY A 475 1.02 -9.57 12.87
N LEU A 476 2.25 -9.07 13.06
CA LEU A 476 2.54 -8.14 14.16
C LEU A 476 1.80 -6.80 13.97
N MET A 477 1.86 -6.23 12.77
CA MET A 477 1.18 -4.98 12.44
C MET A 477 -0.32 -5.07 12.76
N ASN A 478 -0.99 -6.13 12.33
CA ASN A 478 -2.41 -6.36 12.58
C ASN A 478 -2.72 -6.62 14.06
N THR A 479 -1.82 -7.31 14.79
CA THR A 479 -1.98 -7.55 16.23
C THR A 479 -1.95 -6.22 17.00
N VAL A 480 -0.96 -5.36 16.74
CA VAL A 480 -0.91 -4.02 17.34
C VAL A 480 -2.08 -3.17 16.86
N GLY A 481 -2.45 -3.29 15.58
CA GLY A 481 -3.60 -2.62 14.98
C GLY A 481 -4.95 -3.03 15.56
N ALA A 482 -5.05 -4.15 16.29
CA ALA A 482 -6.29 -4.57 16.96
C ALA A 482 -6.46 -3.92 18.35
N ILE A 483 -5.39 -3.45 18.99
CA ILE A 483 -5.42 -2.81 20.31
C ILE A 483 -6.35 -1.59 20.35
N PRO A 484 -6.35 -0.68 19.35
CA PRO A 484 -7.30 0.42 19.30
C PRO A 484 -8.77 -0.03 19.21
N GLY A 485 -9.06 -1.24 18.74
CA GLY A 485 -10.41 -1.79 18.79
C GLY A 485 -10.91 -1.98 20.23
N PHE A 486 -10.02 -2.29 21.17
CA PHE A 486 -10.35 -2.26 22.59
C PHE A 486 -10.43 -0.82 23.11
N LEU A 487 -9.32 -0.07 23.05
CA LEU A 487 -9.21 1.24 23.70
C LEU A 487 -10.17 2.26 23.11
N GLY A 488 -10.21 2.38 21.78
CA GLY A 488 -11.05 3.34 21.08
C GLY A 488 -12.53 3.11 21.30
N VAL A 489 -12.99 1.87 21.22
CA VAL A 489 -14.41 1.53 21.43
C VAL A 489 -14.82 1.77 22.88
N TYR A 490 -13.97 1.41 23.85
CA TYR A 490 -14.20 1.67 25.27
C TYR A 490 -14.27 3.17 25.56
N PHE A 491 -13.25 3.94 25.14
CA PHE A 491 -13.20 5.38 25.37
C PHE A 491 -14.35 6.11 24.68
N SER A 492 -14.77 5.69 23.50
CA SER A 492 -15.94 6.28 22.82
C SER A 492 -17.21 6.15 23.67
N GLY A 493 -17.43 4.98 24.29
CA GLY A 493 -18.57 4.77 25.20
C GLY A 493 -18.48 5.62 26.47
N HIS A 494 -17.27 5.75 27.04
CA HIS A 494 -17.04 6.59 28.22
C HIS A 494 -17.22 8.09 27.91
N ILE A 495 -16.64 8.57 26.80
CA ILE A 495 -16.83 9.94 26.31
C ILE A 495 -18.32 10.22 26.12
N LEU A 496 -19.04 9.33 25.44
CA LEU A 496 -20.48 9.50 25.20
C LEU A 496 -21.29 9.48 26.51
N HIS A 497 -20.89 8.67 27.49
CA HIS A 497 -21.56 8.63 28.79
C HIS A 497 -21.39 9.93 29.59
N VAL A 498 -20.18 10.51 29.59
CA VAL A 498 -19.86 11.71 30.37
C VAL A 498 -20.32 12.99 29.67
N THR A 499 -20.14 13.06 28.35
CA THR A 499 -20.36 14.29 27.58
C THR A 499 -21.72 14.34 26.89
N HIS A 500 -22.40 13.20 26.72
CA HIS A 500 -23.61 13.06 25.91
C HIS A 500 -23.48 13.61 24.48
N SER A 501 -22.25 13.66 23.94
CA SER A 501 -21.93 14.35 22.69
C SER A 501 -21.25 13.42 21.69
N TRP A 502 -21.93 13.13 20.58
CA TRP A 502 -21.35 12.45 19.42
C TRP A 502 -20.22 13.25 18.75
N PRO A 503 -20.30 14.59 18.60
CA PRO A 503 -19.18 15.40 18.12
C PRO A 503 -17.88 15.17 18.90
N ALA A 504 -17.93 14.98 20.23
CA ALA A 504 -16.74 14.68 21.03
C ALA A 504 -16.09 13.35 20.63
N VAL A 505 -16.89 12.32 20.34
CA VAL A 505 -16.40 11.02 19.84
C VAL A 505 -15.78 11.16 18.45
N PHE A 506 -16.42 11.90 17.54
CA PHE A 506 -15.87 12.12 16.19
C PHE A 506 -14.56 12.90 16.20
N LEU A 507 -14.45 13.93 17.06
CA LEU A 507 -13.21 14.69 17.26
C LEU A 507 -12.11 13.82 17.86
N PHE A 508 -12.43 12.95 18.81
CA PHE A 508 -11.48 11.97 19.36
C PHE A 508 -10.89 11.07 18.27
N ILE A 509 -11.73 10.53 17.38
CA ILE A 509 -11.27 9.72 16.24
C ILE A 509 -10.42 10.55 15.28
N ALA A 510 -10.86 11.78 14.96
CA ALA A 510 -10.17 12.67 14.03
C ALA A 510 -8.75 13.00 14.50
N VAL A 511 -8.56 13.27 15.80
CA VAL A 511 -7.23 13.53 16.39
C VAL A 511 -6.30 12.33 16.23
N ILE A 512 -6.80 11.11 16.47
CA ILE A 512 -6.01 9.88 16.28
C ILE A 512 -5.64 9.69 14.81
N ASN A 513 -6.55 9.97 13.88
CA ASN A 513 -6.29 9.89 12.44
C ASN A 513 -5.28 10.95 11.98
N VAL A 514 -5.32 12.17 12.52
CA VAL A 514 -4.30 13.21 12.24
C VAL A 514 -2.92 12.73 12.66
N LEU A 515 -2.79 12.14 13.86
CA LEU A 515 -1.53 11.57 14.33
C LEU A 515 -1.03 10.47 13.39
N GLY A 516 -1.91 9.55 12.97
CA GLY A 516 -1.58 8.49 12.01
C GLY A 516 -1.11 9.04 10.66
N CYS A 517 -1.80 10.07 10.16
CA CYS A 517 -1.46 10.74 8.91
C CYS A 517 -0.07 11.39 8.97
N ILE A 518 0.20 12.17 10.02
CA ILE A 518 1.51 12.84 10.22
C ILE A 518 2.62 11.79 10.33
N MET A 519 2.43 10.77 11.16
CA MET A 519 3.44 9.71 11.34
C MET A 519 3.76 9.02 10.01
N TYR A 520 2.74 8.66 9.23
CA TYR A 520 2.93 7.98 7.96
C TYR A 520 3.55 8.86 6.87
N LEU A 521 3.17 10.15 6.82
CA LEU A 521 3.76 11.11 5.90
C LEU A 521 5.24 11.34 6.19
N LEU A 522 5.63 11.48 7.46
CA LEU A 522 7.02 11.74 7.84
C LEU A 522 7.90 10.50 7.64
N PHE A 523 7.48 9.33 8.14
CA PHE A 523 8.37 8.17 8.27
C PHE A 523 8.04 7.00 7.36
N GLY A 524 6.89 7.01 6.66
CA GLY A 524 6.48 5.92 5.79
C GLY A 524 7.51 5.66 4.67
N SER A 525 7.69 4.38 4.32
CA SER A 525 8.48 3.96 3.17
C SER A 525 7.86 2.71 2.56
N GLY A 526 8.09 2.49 1.27
CA GLY A 526 7.84 1.24 0.54
C GLY A 526 9.14 0.60 0.05
N GLN A 527 10.29 0.99 0.61
CA GLN A 527 11.57 0.35 0.33
C GLN A 527 11.78 -0.82 1.29
N ALA A 528 12.30 -1.93 0.76
CA ALA A 528 12.60 -3.11 1.55
C ALA A 528 13.68 -2.83 2.60
N ILE A 529 13.39 -3.21 3.85
CA ILE A 529 14.32 -3.17 4.97
C ILE A 529 15.11 -4.49 5.04
N ILE A 530 14.43 -5.61 4.76
CA ILE A 530 14.95 -6.98 4.85
C ILE A 530 14.45 -7.90 3.75
#